data_AF-A0A4S8KYR7-F1
#
_entry.id   AF-A0A4S8KYR7-F1
#
_cell.length_a   1.000
_cell.length_b   1.000
_cell.length_c   1.000
_cell.angle_alpha   90.00
_cell.angle_beta   90.00
_cell.angle_gamma   90.00
#
_symmetry.space_group_name_H-M   'P 1'
#
loop_
_entity.id
_entity.type
_entity.pdbx_description
1 polymer ?
#
loop_
_entity_poly.entity_id
_entity_poly.type
_entity_poly.pdbx_seq_one_letter_code
_entity_poly.pdbx_strand_id
1 'polypeptide(L)'
;MPRTLLCTTCHEKLVTSHIPLNSPFRDLLHSIRIPSEFDIPGIKQHLAESLVDLANYDAHIEGLMGIVAKLQQKRADLKKYVDEHRKLLSSMRNFPPEILGEIFGFCCSEYGLSINKSSYRDFQVNASALRLSQTCSQWRDIVISSPSLWSRMTVSFTYPRVCRAKRLIELYLFRSKSAPLSLRLASFGNPRDGPEDTEYLYAISVLGLLLSAAQRWEHVDLDISHYLVFEAGCNLFPDSRVISPTCPLLKSLNLTLNDNFYIADDHPQ
;
A
#
# COMPACT_ATOMS: atom_id res chain seq x y z
N MET A 1 22.43 -25.74 49.82
CA MET A 1 21.30 -25.68 48.87
C MET A 1 21.34 -24.33 48.17
N PRO A 2 21.45 -24.28 46.83
CA PRO A 2 21.35 -23.03 46.09
C PRO A 2 19.92 -22.47 46.24
N ARG A 3 19.81 -21.16 46.48
CA ARG A 3 18.54 -20.44 46.60
C ARG A 3 18.49 -19.39 45.50
N THR A 4 17.55 -19.53 44.57
CA THR A 4 17.31 -18.51 43.55
C THR A 4 16.12 -17.66 43.98
N LEU A 5 16.31 -16.36 44.13
CA LEU A 5 15.21 -15.41 44.36
C LEU A 5 14.40 -15.27 43.07
N LEU A 6 13.14 -15.67 43.11
CA LEU A 6 12.23 -15.59 41.95
C LEU A 6 11.59 -14.21 41.84
N CYS A 7 11.31 -13.57 42.97
CA CYS A 7 10.74 -12.23 43.02
C CYS A 7 11.34 -11.45 44.18
N THR A 8 11.86 -10.27 43.90
CA THR A 8 12.46 -9.38 44.90
C THR A 8 11.42 -8.69 45.79
N THR A 9 10.14 -8.72 45.40
CA THR A 9 9.04 -8.03 46.10
C THR A 9 8.26 -8.97 47.04
N CYS A 10 7.97 -10.21 46.64
CA CYS A 10 7.33 -11.20 47.52
C CYS A 10 8.31 -12.17 48.20
N HIS A 11 9.61 -12.04 47.91
CA HIS A 11 10.70 -12.87 48.47
C HIS A 11 10.54 -14.38 48.27
N GLU A 12 9.76 -14.78 47.28
CA GLU A 12 9.54 -16.18 46.93
C GLU A 12 10.86 -16.77 46.38
N LYS A 13 11.26 -17.91 46.93
CA LYS A 13 12.56 -18.56 46.66
C LYS A 13 12.31 -19.90 46.01
N LEU A 14 12.98 -20.15 44.90
CA LEU A 14 13.12 -21.51 44.37
C LEU A 14 14.13 -22.24 45.25
N VAL A 15 13.67 -23.27 45.96
CA VAL A 15 14.54 -24.20 46.70
C VAL A 15 14.65 -25.46 45.86
N THR A 16 15.83 -25.72 45.32
CA THR A 16 16.11 -26.98 44.61
C THR A 16 16.84 -27.94 45.55
N SER A 17 16.35 -29.18 45.63
CA SER A 17 17.06 -30.29 46.26
C SER A 17 18.35 -30.58 45.48
N HIS A 18 19.42 -30.94 46.19
CA HIS A 18 20.70 -31.29 45.56
C HIS A 18 20.60 -32.71 44.99
N ILE A 19 20.58 -32.84 43.65
CA ILE A 19 20.60 -34.15 42.98
C ILE A 19 21.98 -34.77 43.21
N PRO A 20 22.11 -35.95 43.85
CA PRO A 20 23.39 -36.63 44.03
C PRO A 20 24.01 -36.95 42.66
N LEU A 21 25.30 -36.67 42.47
CA LEU A 21 25.99 -36.98 41.20
C LEU A 21 26.00 -38.48 40.88
N ASN A 22 25.86 -39.34 41.90
CA ASN A 22 25.93 -40.79 41.79
C ASN A 22 24.71 -41.44 42.45
N SER A 23 24.08 -42.39 41.76
CA SER A 23 23.03 -43.21 42.35
C SER A 23 23.58 -43.99 43.55
N PRO A 24 22.85 -44.07 44.68
CA PRO A 24 23.20 -44.94 45.78
C PRO A 24 23.23 -46.43 45.39
N PHE A 25 22.65 -46.79 44.24
CA PHE A 25 22.65 -48.14 43.66
C PHE A 25 23.58 -48.27 42.44
N ARG A 26 24.62 -47.43 42.34
CA ARG A 26 25.56 -47.39 41.20
C ARG A 26 26.12 -48.78 40.81
N ASP A 27 26.44 -49.61 41.79
CA ASP A 27 27.00 -50.97 41.56
C ASP A 27 25.99 -51.93 40.91
N LEU A 28 24.69 -51.68 41.07
CA LEU A 28 23.61 -52.44 40.44
C LEU A 28 23.25 -51.92 39.04
N LEU A 29 23.55 -50.64 38.74
CA LEU A 29 23.24 -50.02 37.43
C LEU A 29 24.17 -50.48 36.30
N HIS A 30 25.39 -50.91 36.62
CA HIS A 30 26.41 -51.31 35.64
C HIS A 30 26.77 -52.80 35.71
N SER A 31 25.99 -53.61 36.45
CA SER A 31 26.22 -55.04 36.68
C SER A 31 25.13 -55.90 36.06
N ILE A 32 25.46 -57.13 35.66
CA ILE A 32 24.48 -58.16 35.20
C ILE A 32 23.73 -58.76 36.42
N ARG A 33 24.08 -58.35 37.65
CA ARG A 33 23.48 -58.85 38.90
C ARG A 33 22.02 -58.42 39.03
N ILE A 34 21.14 -59.40 39.25
CA ILE A 34 19.72 -59.17 39.55
C ILE A 34 19.59 -58.62 40.98
N PRO A 35 18.83 -57.53 41.21
CA PRO A 35 18.57 -57.02 42.56
C PRO A 35 17.96 -58.09 43.45
N SER A 36 18.48 -58.27 44.67
CA SER A 36 17.95 -59.24 45.62
C SER A 36 16.66 -58.72 46.28
N GLU A 37 15.89 -59.60 46.93
CA GLU A 37 14.70 -59.20 47.70
C GLU A 37 15.00 -58.15 48.79
N PHE A 38 16.24 -58.03 49.25
CA PHE A 38 16.68 -57.02 50.21
C PHE A 38 16.99 -55.65 49.57
N ASP A 39 17.36 -55.62 48.28
CA ASP A 39 17.70 -54.38 47.56
C ASP A 39 16.43 -53.67 47.05
N ILE A 40 15.41 -54.45 46.69
CA ILE A 40 14.17 -53.97 46.06
C ILE A 40 13.43 -52.91 46.90
N PRO A 41 13.26 -53.04 48.22
CA PRO A 41 12.59 -52.03 49.03
C PRO A 41 13.31 -50.67 49.03
N GLY A 42 14.64 -50.68 49.13
CA GLY A 42 15.45 -49.45 49.10
C GLY A 42 15.38 -48.74 47.74
N ILE A 43 15.42 -49.50 46.65
CA ILE A 43 15.25 -48.96 45.28
C ILE A 43 13.86 -48.36 45.11
N LYS A 44 12.81 -49.05 45.56
CA LYS A 44 11.42 -48.56 45.49
C LYS A 44 11.23 -47.28 46.30
N GLN A 45 11.81 -47.19 47.49
CA GLN A 45 11.73 -46.00 48.32
C GLN A 45 12.42 -44.81 47.64
N HIS A 46 13.64 -44.98 47.15
CA HIS A 46 14.39 -43.90 46.49
C HIS A 46 13.71 -43.44 45.19
N LEU A 47 13.11 -44.38 44.45
CA LEU A 47 12.27 -44.07 43.28
C LEU A 47 11.05 -43.24 43.69
N ALA A 48 10.35 -43.62 44.77
CA ALA A 48 9.17 -42.90 45.25
C ALA A 48 9.52 -41.47 45.68
N GLU A 49 10.61 -41.28 46.43
CA GLU A 49 11.11 -39.96 46.82
C GLU A 49 11.47 -39.09 45.59
N SER A 50 12.16 -39.68 44.61
CA SER A 50 12.54 -38.98 43.38
C SER A 50 11.34 -38.60 42.50
N LEU A 51 10.30 -39.44 42.46
CA LEU A 51 9.07 -39.16 41.73
C LEU A 51 8.27 -38.01 42.38
N VAL A 52 8.28 -37.91 43.70
CA VAL A 52 7.67 -36.78 44.43
C VAL A 52 8.42 -35.48 44.12
N ASP A 53 9.75 -35.50 44.12
CA ASP A 53 10.55 -34.33 43.75
C ASP A 53 10.31 -33.89 42.29
N LEU A 54 10.22 -34.83 41.34
CA LEU A 54 9.86 -34.53 39.95
C LEU A 54 8.48 -33.86 39.85
N ALA A 55 7.46 -34.42 40.49
CA ALA A 55 6.11 -33.85 40.49
C ALA A 55 6.10 -32.42 41.10
N ASN A 56 6.90 -32.19 42.14
CA ASN A 56 7.07 -30.85 42.72
C ASN A 56 7.72 -29.89 41.71
N TYR A 57 8.77 -30.30 40.99
CA TYR A 57 9.40 -29.45 39.98
C TYR A 57 8.47 -29.14 38.80
N ASP A 58 7.71 -30.12 38.33
CA ASP A 58 6.73 -29.92 37.26
C ASP A 58 5.66 -28.89 37.68
N ALA A 59 5.15 -28.98 38.91
CA ALA A 59 4.20 -28.00 39.45
C ALA A 59 4.79 -26.58 39.54
N HIS A 60 6.07 -26.45 39.94
CA HIS A 60 6.76 -25.14 39.95
C HIS A 60 6.97 -24.59 38.54
N ILE A 61 7.34 -25.44 37.57
CA ILE A 61 7.48 -25.06 36.17
C ILE A 61 6.14 -24.56 35.64
N GLU A 62 5.06 -25.31 35.85
CA GLU A 62 3.72 -24.92 35.41
C GLU A 62 3.30 -23.57 36.03
N GLY A 63 3.51 -23.41 37.34
CA GLY A 63 3.22 -22.15 38.03
C GLY A 63 4.01 -20.96 37.48
N LEU A 64 5.32 -21.11 37.29
CA LEU A 64 6.18 -20.06 36.72
C LEU A 64 5.82 -19.74 35.28
N MET A 65 5.52 -20.74 34.45
CA MET A 65 5.03 -20.52 33.09
C MET A 65 3.70 -19.76 33.09
N GLY A 66 2.80 -20.07 34.03
CA GLY A 66 1.56 -19.31 34.22
C GLY A 66 1.80 -17.83 34.55
N ILE A 67 2.78 -17.55 35.41
CA ILE A 67 3.18 -16.16 35.74
C ILE A 67 3.76 -15.46 34.51
N VAL A 68 4.64 -16.12 33.77
CA VAL A 68 5.24 -15.58 32.53
C VAL A 68 4.15 -15.28 31.51
N ALA A 69 3.20 -16.18 31.29
CA ALA A 69 2.08 -15.98 30.38
C ALA A 69 1.23 -14.76 30.78
N LYS A 70 0.92 -14.62 32.07
CA LYS A 70 0.18 -13.46 32.60
C LYS A 70 0.93 -12.14 32.40
N LEU A 71 2.24 -12.13 32.61
CA LEU A 71 3.07 -10.94 32.37
C LEU A 71 3.19 -10.60 30.88
N GLN A 72 3.30 -11.61 30.01
CA GLN A 72 3.30 -11.41 28.56
C GLN A 72 1.97 -10.82 28.08
N GLN A 73 0.84 -11.32 28.59
CA GLN A 73 -0.47 -10.76 28.30
C GLN A 73 -0.55 -9.29 28.73
N LYS A 74 -0.20 -8.98 29.99
CA LYS A 74 -0.19 -7.59 30.48
C LYS A 74 0.73 -6.69 29.64
N ARG A 75 1.88 -7.19 29.21
CA ARG A 75 2.80 -6.45 28.33
C ARG A 75 2.15 -6.15 26.97
N ALA A 76 1.45 -7.12 26.38
CA ALA A 76 0.74 -6.94 25.12
C ALA A 76 -0.38 -5.89 25.25
N ASP A 77 -1.18 -5.96 26.32
CA ASP A 77 -2.26 -5.01 26.59
C ASP A 77 -1.71 -3.59 26.80
N LEU A 78 -0.65 -3.44 27.60
CA LEU A 78 -0.01 -2.15 27.84
C LEU A 78 0.63 -1.59 26.57
N LYS A 79 1.24 -2.44 25.73
CA LYS A 79 1.79 -2.02 24.44
C LYS A 79 0.69 -1.45 23.54
N LYS A 80 -0.46 -2.12 23.46
CA LYS A 80 -1.63 -1.62 22.71
C LYS A 80 -2.10 -0.27 23.23
N TYR A 81 -2.23 -0.12 24.55
CA TYR A 81 -2.59 1.14 25.20
C TYR A 81 -1.60 2.27 24.84
N VAL A 82 -0.30 2.02 24.94
CA VAL A 82 0.74 2.98 24.56
C VAL A 82 0.67 3.36 23.08
N ASP A 83 0.48 2.38 22.19
CA ASP A 83 0.39 2.64 20.75
C ASP A 83 -0.86 3.47 20.39
N GLU A 84 -1.99 3.25 21.07
CA GLU A 84 -3.19 4.09 20.94
C GLU A 84 -2.95 5.54 21.40
N HIS A 85 -2.26 5.74 22.51
CA HIS A 85 -1.93 7.07 23.02
C HIS A 85 -0.86 7.76 22.16
N ARG A 86 0.11 7.02 21.64
CA ARG A 86 1.10 7.54 20.69
C ARG A 86 0.44 7.99 19.39
N LYS A 87 -0.61 7.29 18.93
CA LYS A 87 -1.43 7.74 17.80
C LYS A 87 -2.16 9.06 18.10
N LEU A 88 -2.57 9.31 19.35
CA LEU A 88 -3.14 10.61 19.75
C LEU A 88 -2.09 11.72 19.69
N LEU A 89 -0.86 11.43 20.09
CA LEU A 89 0.27 12.36 20.06
C LEU A 89 0.96 12.47 18.68
N SER A 90 0.50 11.69 17.70
CA SER A 90 0.97 11.76 16.32
C SER A 90 0.77 13.18 15.78
N SER A 91 1.88 13.85 15.47
CA SER A 91 1.95 15.20 14.89
C SER A 91 0.96 15.41 13.72
N MET A 92 0.67 14.36 12.94
CA MET A 92 -0.26 14.42 11.82
C MET A 92 -1.72 14.71 12.21
N ARG A 93 -2.16 14.43 13.45
CA ARG A 93 -3.49 14.82 13.94
C ARG A 93 -3.56 16.27 14.41
N ASN A 94 -2.40 16.90 14.65
CA ASN A 94 -2.31 18.28 15.14
C ASN A 94 -2.19 19.31 14.02
N PHE A 95 -2.05 18.89 12.77
CA PHE A 95 -2.11 19.84 11.66
C PHE A 95 -3.57 20.25 11.41
N PRO A 96 -3.85 21.57 11.35
CA PRO A 96 -5.13 22.06 10.90
C PRO A 96 -5.45 21.48 9.51
N PRO A 97 -6.71 21.08 9.24
CA PRO A 97 -7.10 20.49 7.96
C PRO A 97 -6.81 21.42 6.78
N GLU A 98 -6.81 22.74 6.99
CA GLU A 98 -6.48 23.75 5.99
C GLU A 98 -5.02 23.64 5.54
N ILE A 99 -4.09 23.50 6.50
CA ILE A 99 -2.65 23.36 6.20
C ILE A 99 -2.36 22.03 5.51
N LEU A 100 -3.03 20.95 5.93
CA LEU A 100 -2.95 19.67 5.21
C LEU A 100 -3.50 19.81 3.78
N GLY A 101 -4.60 20.53 3.60
CA GLY A 101 -5.18 20.83 2.29
C GLY A 101 -4.20 21.56 1.36
N GLU A 102 -3.52 22.60 1.86
CA GLU A 102 -2.47 23.32 1.14
C GLU A 102 -1.31 22.39 0.74
N ILE A 103 -0.79 21.58 1.69
CA ILE A 103 0.26 20.60 1.42
C ILE A 103 -0.18 19.61 0.33
N PHE A 104 -1.40 19.07 0.43
CA PHE A 104 -1.94 18.17 -0.58
C PHE A 104 -2.12 18.86 -1.92
N GLY A 105 -2.47 20.15 -1.92
CA GLY A 105 -2.48 21.02 -3.09
C GLY A 105 -1.13 21.01 -3.79
N PHE A 106 -0.03 21.23 -3.07
CA PHE A 106 1.32 21.15 -3.63
C PHE A 106 1.62 19.76 -4.19
N CYS A 107 1.38 18.69 -3.42
CA CYS A 107 1.63 17.31 -3.86
C CYS A 107 0.84 16.94 -5.14
N CYS A 108 -0.43 17.34 -5.22
CA CYS A 108 -1.30 17.05 -6.36
C CYS A 108 -1.05 18.00 -7.55
N SER A 109 -0.51 19.20 -7.32
CA SER A 109 -0.18 20.14 -8.38
C SER A 109 0.96 19.65 -9.27
N GLU A 110 1.97 19.02 -8.67
CA GLU A 110 3.17 18.49 -9.34
C GLU A 110 2.92 17.07 -9.89
N TYR A 111 2.10 16.27 -9.19
CA TYR A 111 1.95 14.83 -9.46
C TYR A 111 0.50 14.33 -9.47
N GLY A 112 -0.48 15.10 -9.94
CA GLY A 112 -1.93 14.81 -9.88
C GLY A 112 -2.35 13.38 -10.29
N LEU A 113 -3.03 13.22 -11.42
CA LEU A 113 -3.05 11.93 -12.13
C LEU A 113 -2.03 11.99 -13.25
N SER A 114 -1.07 11.08 -13.26
CA SER A 114 -0.07 11.00 -14.32
C SER A 114 -0.01 9.58 -14.85
N ILE A 115 -0.27 9.45 -16.14
CA ILE A 115 -0.35 8.18 -16.86
C ILE A 115 0.67 8.28 -17.99
N ASN A 116 1.90 7.87 -17.72
CA ASN A 116 3.03 8.07 -18.63
C ASN A 116 3.69 6.74 -19.03
N LYS A 117 4.31 6.75 -20.21
CA LYS A 117 5.23 5.70 -20.65
C LYS A 117 6.61 6.02 -20.08
N SER A 118 7.13 5.17 -19.19
CA SER A 118 8.48 5.34 -18.63
C SER A 118 9.56 4.66 -19.48
N SER A 119 9.20 3.62 -20.25
CA SER A 119 10.10 2.93 -21.19
C SER A 119 9.30 2.22 -22.29
N TYR A 120 9.97 1.56 -23.25
CA TYR A 120 9.30 0.72 -24.25
C TYR A 120 8.45 -0.42 -23.66
N ARG A 121 8.69 -0.82 -22.40
CA ARG A 121 7.99 -1.93 -21.73
C ARG A 121 7.27 -1.54 -20.44
N ASP A 122 7.56 -0.37 -19.88
CA ASP A 122 7.05 0.05 -18.57
C ASP A 122 6.16 1.29 -18.63
N PHE A 123 5.17 1.28 -17.75
CA PHE A 123 4.15 2.30 -17.65
C PHE A 123 4.02 2.70 -16.19
N GLN A 124 4.03 4.01 -15.96
CA GLN A 124 3.98 4.56 -14.63
C GLN A 124 2.66 5.28 -14.43
N VAL A 125 1.88 4.79 -13.47
CA VAL A 125 0.69 5.47 -12.97
C VAL A 125 1.02 6.12 -11.65
N ASN A 126 0.96 7.44 -11.61
CA ASN A 126 0.97 8.22 -10.38
C ASN A 126 -0.42 8.81 -10.15
N ALA A 127 -0.93 8.69 -8.93
CA ALA A 127 -2.28 9.10 -8.58
C ALA A 127 -2.23 9.70 -7.16
N SER A 128 -1.69 10.92 -7.05
CA SER A 128 -1.33 11.50 -5.75
C SER A 128 -2.53 11.69 -4.83
N ALA A 129 -3.65 12.20 -5.34
CA ALA A 129 -4.87 12.35 -4.54
C ALA A 129 -5.36 10.99 -4.01
N LEU A 130 -5.35 9.96 -4.86
CA LEU A 130 -5.74 8.62 -4.45
C LEU A 130 -4.81 8.07 -3.35
N ARG A 131 -3.49 8.22 -3.51
CA ARG A 131 -2.50 7.79 -2.51
C ARG A 131 -2.67 8.51 -1.18
N LEU A 132 -2.85 9.84 -1.22
CA LEU A 132 -3.11 10.63 -0.01
C LEU A 132 -4.38 10.16 0.70
N SER A 133 -5.45 9.83 -0.03
CA SER A 133 -6.71 9.33 0.53
C SER A 133 -6.62 7.94 1.20
N GLN A 134 -5.51 7.22 1.02
CA GLN A 134 -5.31 5.87 1.59
C GLN A 134 -4.50 5.87 2.89
N THR A 135 -3.97 7.02 3.31
CA THR A 135 -3.10 7.11 4.50
C THR A 135 -3.87 6.99 5.83
N CYS A 136 -4.85 7.86 6.08
CA CYS A 136 -5.71 7.82 7.26
C CYS A 136 -7.10 8.41 6.96
N SER A 137 -8.05 8.29 7.89
CA SER A 137 -9.41 8.83 7.71
C SER A 137 -9.42 10.36 7.54
N GLN A 138 -8.66 11.09 8.37
CA GLN A 138 -8.58 12.56 8.29
C GLN A 138 -8.08 13.04 6.92
N TRP A 139 -7.02 12.42 6.39
CA TRP A 139 -6.48 12.77 5.06
C TRP A 139 -7.48 12.41 3.97
N ARG A 140 -8.15 11.26 4.09
CA ARG A 140 -9.22 10.87 3.17
C ARG A 140 -10.34 11.89 3.15
N ASP A 141 -10.78 12.37 4.31
CA ASP A 141 -11.87 13.33 4.41
C ASP A 141 -11.49 14.64 3.72
N ILE A 142 -10.30 15.18 4.01
CA ILE A 142 -9.76 16.40 3.37
C ILE A 142 -9.64 16.22 1.85
N VAL A 143 -9.07 15.11 1.40
CA VAL A 143 -8.84 14.89 -0.03
C VAL A 143 -10.15 14.70 -0.79
N ILE A 144 -11.11 13.95 -0.22
CA ILE A 144 -12.43 13.74 -0.83
C ILE A 144 -13.26 15.03 -0.82
N SER A 145 -13.13 15.87 0.20
CA SER A 145 -13.85 17.14 0.30
C SER A 145 -13.27 18.25 -0.58
N SER A 146 -12.11 18.03 -1.22
CA SER A 146 -11.37 19.02 -2.00
C SER A 146 -11.30 18.64 -3.49
N PRO A 147 -12.31 18.99 -4.31
CA PRO A 147 -12.41 18.55 -5.70
C PRO A 147 -11.24 19.01 -6.58
N SER A 148 -10.60 20.14 -6.26
CA SER A 148 -9.42 20.67 -6.97
C SER A 148 -8.23 19.72 -6.95
N LEU A 149 -8.08 18.89 -5.91
CA LEU A 149 -6.99 17.89 -5.84
C LEU A 149 -7.12 16.78 -6.88
N TRP A 150 -8.31 16.62 -7.46
CA TRP A 150 -8.63 15.59 -8.46
C TRP A 150 -8.72 16.18 -9.87
N SER A 151 -8.48 17.48 -10.06
CA SER A 151 -8.77 18.17 -11.32
C SER A 151 -7.58 18.28 -12.28
N ARG A 152 -6.39 17.84 -11.88
CA ARG A 152 -5.19 17.82 -12.74
C ARG A 152 -4.85 16.42 -13.22
N MET A 153 -4.77 16.24 -14.54
CA MET A 153 -4.47 14.94 -15.17
C MET A 153 -3.52 15.09 -16.35
N THR A 154 -2.54 14.19 -16.44
CA THR A 154 -1.64 13.99 -17.57
C THR A 154 -1.87 12.58 -18.11
N VAL A 155 -2.30 12.47 -19.37
CA VAL A 155 -2.71 11.21 -19.99
C VAL A 155 -1.95 10.99 -21.30
N SER A 156 -1.11 9.95 -21.32
CA SER A 156 -0.45 9.44 -22.52
C SER A 156 -1.31 8.38 -23.22
N PHE A 157 -1.68 8.60 -24.48
CA PHE A 157 -2.56 7.73 -25.28
C PHE A 157 -1.82 6.56 -25.98
N THR A 158 -0.78 6.03 -25.35
CA THR A 158 -0.08 4.82 -25.81
C THR A 158 -0.92 3.56 -25.57
N TYR A 159 -1.27 2.89 -26.67
CA TYR A 159 -2.41 1.97 -26.81
C TYR A 159 -2.65 0.90 -25.74
N PRO A 160 -1.69 0.06 -25.31
CA PRO A 160 -2.08 -1.09 -24.49
C PRO A 160 -2.45 -0.75 -23.05
N ARG A 161 -2.21 0.48 -22.58
CA ARG A 161 -2.21 0.76 -21.13
C ARG A 161 -3.09 1.92 -20.71
N VAL A 162 -3.43 2.86 -21.59
CA VAL A 162 -4.46 3.86 -21.30
C VAL A 162 -5.81 3.20 -20.98
N CYS A 163 -6.12 2.09 -21.66
CA CYS A 163 -7.30 1.26 -21.42
C CYS A 163 -7.40 0.80 -19.95
N ARG A 164 -6.26 0.40 -19.36
CA ARG A 164 -6.20 -0.06 -17.97
C ARG A 164 -6.43 1.07 -16.96
N ALA A 165 -6.16 2.32 -17.34
CA ALA A 165 -6.32 3.48 -16.48
C ALA A 165 -7.70 4.16 -16.61
N LYS A 166 -8.57 3.72 -17.54
CA LYS A 166 -9.90 4.32 -17.77
C LYS A 166 -10.71 4.50 -16.49
N ARG A 167 -10.79 3.44 -15.65
CA ARG A 167 -11.54 3.50 -14.38
C ARG A 167 -10.98 4.52 -13.39
N LEU A 168 -9.67 4.75 -13.43
CA LEU A 168 -9.01 5.74 -12.61
C LEU A 168 -9.30 7.16 -13.12
N ILE A 169 -9.30 7.37 -14.43
CA ILE A 169 -9.69 8.65 -15.05
C ILE A 169 -11.16 8.97 -14.71
N GLU A 170 -12.07 8.00 -14.83
CA GLU A 170 -13.47 8.13 -14.40
C GLU A 170 -13.58 8.55 -12.93
N LEU A 171 -12.78 7.94 -12.04
CA LEU A 171 -12.75 8.30 -10.63
C LEU A 171 -12.30 9.76 -10.43
N TYR A 172 -11.25 10.21 -11.12
CA TYR A 172 -10.76 11.59 -11.02
C TYR A 172 -11.77 12.61 -11.57
N LEU A 173 -12.41 12.30 -12.71
CA LEU A 173 -13.50 13.12 -13.25
C LEU A 173 -14.69 13.21 -12.29
N PHE A 174 -15.06 12.09 -11.68
CA PHE A 174 -16.14 12.02 -10.69
C PHE A 174 -15.81 12.84 -9.42
N ARG A 175 -14.61 12.67 -8.86
CA ARG A 175 -14.19 13.33 -7.62
C ARG A 175 -13.91 14.83 -7.80
N SER A 176 -13.52 15.25 -9.01
CA SER A 176 -13.30 16.67 -9.33
C SER A 176 -14.58 17.48 -9.47
N LYS A 177 -15.77 16.84 -9.51
CA LYS A 177 -17.10 17.49 -9.48
C LYS A 177 -17.29 18.62 -10.51
N SER A 178 -17.26 19.87 -10.10
CA SER A 178 -17.37 21.06 -10.96
C SER A 178 -16.06 21.85 -11.02
N ALA A 179 -15.00 21.37 -10.38
CA ALA A 179 -13.72 22.05 -10.36
C ALA A 179 -13.15 22.20 -11.78
N PRO A 180 -12.51 23.34 -12.09
CA PRO A 180 -11.84 23.53 -13.36
C PRO A 180 -10.73 22.49 -13.57
N LEU A 181 -10.66 21.93 -14.77
CA LEU A 181 -9.75 20.84 -15.15
C LEU A 181 -8.48 21.39 -15.80
N SER A 182 -7.33 20.88 -15.34
CA SER A 182 -6.02 21.08 -15.98
C SER A 182 -5.58 19.76 -16.61
N LEU A 183 -5.54 19.68 -17.93
CA LEU A 183 -5.27 18.45 -18.67
C LEU A 183 -4.01 18.59 -19.53
N ARG A 184 -3.20 17.53 -19.56
CA ARG A 184 -2.17 17.33 -20.57
C ARG A 184 -2.40 16.00 -21.28
N LEU A 185 -2.70 16.05 -22.56
CA LEU A 185 -3.02 14.90 -23.39
C LEU A 185 -1.91 14.74 -24.43
N ALA A 186 -1.21 13.60 -24.41
CA ALA A 186 0.00 13.42 -25.21
C ALA A 186 0.10 12.02 -25.81
N SER A 187 1.07 11.85 -26.71
CA SER A 187 1.51 10.54 -27.22
C SER A 187 0.36 9.68 -27.75
N PHE A 188 -0.47 10.28 -28.60
CA PHE A 188 -1.38 9.52 -29.47
C PHE A 188 -0.51 8.65 -30.37
N GLY A 189 -0.59 7.33 -30.24
CA GLY A 189 0.13 6.44 -31.16
C GLY A 189 -0.58 6.35 -32.52
N ASN A 190 -0.15 5.42 -33.38
CA ASN A 190 -0.98 4.86 -34.46
C ASN A 190 -1.43 3.43 -34.15
N PRO A 191 -2.68 3.03 -34.47
CA PRO A 191 -3.13 1.65 -34.31
C PRO A 191 -2.24 0.72 -35.15
N ARG A 192 -1.86 -0.44 -34.59
CA ARG A 192 -1.04 -1.41 -35.32
C ARG A 192 -1.86 -2.18 -36.34
N ASP A 193 -3.10 -2.49 -35.99
CA ASP A 193 -3.99 -3.38 -36.74
C ASP A 193 -5.19 -2.62 -37.36
N GLY A 194 -5.08 -1.29 -37.51
CA GLY A 194 -6.13 -0.43 -38.06
C GLY A 194 -7.17 0.06 -37.03
N PRO A 195 -8.22 0.79 -37.46
CA PRO A 195 -9.17 1.47 -36.57
C PRO A 195 -10.05 0.53 -35.73
N GLU A 196 -10.09 -0.76 -36.08
CA GLU A 196 -10.81 -1.81 -35.33
C GLU A 196 -9.99 -2.38 -34.16
N ASP A 197 -8.74 -1.95 -34.00
CA ASP A 197 -7.89 -2.31 -32.87
C ASP A 197 -8.63 -1.96 -31.56
N THR A 198 -8.88 -2.97 -30.74
CA THR A 198 -9.62 -2.82 -29.48
C THR A 198 -8.95 -1.78 -28.56
N GLU A 199 -7.62 -1.72 -28.55
CA GLU A 199 -6.87 -0.75 -27.74
C GLU A 199 -7.04 0.68 -28.25
N TYR A 200 -7.14 0.85 -29.58
CA TYR A 200 -7.45 2.13 -30.23
C TYR A 200 -8.86 2.61 -29.86
N LEU A 201 -9.87 1.72 -29.93
CA LEU A 201 -11.25 2.04 -29.52
C LEU A 201 -11.33 2.44 -28.04
N TYR A 202 -10.57 1.76 -27.17
CA TYR A 202 -10.48 2.16 -25.76
C TYR A 202 -9.83 3.53 -25.58
N ALA A 203 -8.75 3.84 -26.30
CA ALA A 203 -8.10 5.14 -26.28
C ALA A 203 -9.07 6.26 -26.72
N ILE A 204 -9.83 6.04 -27.81
CA ILE A 204 -10.92 6.94 -28.23
C ILE A 204 -11.97 7.08 -27.13
N SER A 205 -12.35 5.98 -26.46
CA SER A 205 -13.34 6.05 -25.37
C SER A 205 -12.85 6.91 -24.20
N VAL A 206 -11.56 6.87 -23.88
CA VAL A 206 -10.95 7.71 -22.84
C VAL A 206 -10.90 9.17 -23.28
N LEU A 207 -10.55 9.43 -24.53
CA LEU A 207 -10.58 10.78 -25.10
C LEU A 207 -12.01 11.35 -25.07
N GLY A 208 -13.00 10.57 -25.48
CA GLY A 208 -14.42 10.93 -25.41
C GLY A 208 -14.89 11.23 -23.99
N LEU A 209 -14.43 10.49 -22.98
CA LEU A 209 -14.70 10.80 -21.57
C LEU A 209 -14.12 12.16 -21.16
N LEU A 210 -12.90 12.48 -21.56
CA LEU A 210 -12.26 13.76 -21.24
C LEU A 210 -12.93 14.94 -21.96
N LEU A 211 -13.30 14.75 -23.24
CA LEU A 211 -14.06 15.71 -24.04
C LEU A 211 -15.46 15.95 -23.48
N SER A 212 -16.11 14.95 -22.90
CA SER A 212 -17.42 15.12 -22.25
C SER A 212 -17.36 16.09 -21.06
N ALA A 213 -16.17 16.29 -20.48
CA ALA A 213 -15.92 17.23 -19.41
C ALA A 213 -15.39 18.59 -19.89
N ALA A 214 -15.41 18.87 -21.20
CA ALA A 214 -14.81 20.07 -21.79
C ALA A 214 -15.38 21.40 -21.28
N GLN A 215 -16.62 21.41 -20.81
CA GLN A 215 -17.23 22.59 -20.17
C GLN A 215 -16.42 23.13 -18.98
N ARG A 216 -15.63 22.23 -18.36
CA ARG A 216 -14.85 22.53 -17.16
C ARG A 216 -13.36 22.70 -17.45
N TRP A 217 -12.92 22.61 -18.71
CA TRP A 217 -11.51 22.75 -19.04
C TRP A 217 -11.02 24.18 -18.78
N GLU A 218 -9.90 24.31 -18.08
CA GLU A 218 -9.26 25.59 -17.76
C GLU A 218 -7.89 25.71 -18.42
N HIS A 219 -7.06 24.68 -18.26
CA HIS A 219 -5.73 24.62 -18.86
C HIS A 219 -5.60 23.30 -19.60
N VAL A 220 -5.38 23.35 -20.91
CA VAL A 220 -5.26 22.15 -21.75
C VAL A 220 -3.99 22.24 -22.57
N ASP A 221 -3.18 21.18 -22.50
CA ASP A 221 -2.01 20.97 -23.34
C ASP A 221 -2.25 19.71 -24.18
N LEU A 222 -2.30 19.86 -25.50
CA LEU A 222 -2.45 18.78 -26.46
C LEU A 222 -1.14 18.60 -27.21
N ASP A 223 -0.47 17.48 -26.98
CA ASP A 223 0.70 17.07 -27.75
C ASP A 223 0.30 16.03 -28.80
N ILE A 224 0.20 16.50 -30.03
CA ILE A 224 -0.20 15.73 -31.21
C ILE A 224 0.99 15.44 -32.13
N SER A 225 2.22 15.61 -31.63
CA SER A 225 3.46 15.40 -32.41
C SER A 225 3.59 13.99 -32.98
N HIS A 226 2.92 13.01 -32.36
CA HIS A 226 2.91 11.60 -32.77
C HIS A 226 1.67 11.17 -33.57
N TYR A 227 0.71 12.07 -33.81
CA TYR A 227 -0.59 11.79 -34.42
C TYR A 227 -0.56 11.69 -35.96
N LEU A 228 0.48 12.20 -36.63
CA LEU A 228 0.49 12.40 -38.08
C LEU A 228 1.01 11.21 -38.90
N VAL A 229 0.39 10.03 -38.83
CA VAL A 229 0.63 8.96 -39.83
C VAL A 229 -0.63 8.19 -40.25
N PHE A 230 -1.79 8.87 -40.39
CA PHE A 230 -2.88 8.33 -41.21
C PHE A 230 -3.49 9.41 -42.09
N GLU A 231 -3.66 9.07 -43.37
CA GLU A 231 -4.33 9.87 -44.39
C GLU A 231 -5.71 10.34 -43.92
N ALA A 232 -5.94 11.65 -43.98
CA ALA A 232 -7.19 12.38 -44.24
C ALA A 232 -8.55 11.94 -43.64
N GLY A 233 -8.61 11.05 -42.63
CA GLY A 233 -9.90 10.53 -42.13
C GLY A 233 -10.07 10.40 -40.61
N CYS A 234 -8.99 10.45 -39.82
CA CYS A 234 -9.09 10.37 -38.36
C CYS A 234 -9.12 11.78 -37.77
N ASN A 235 -10.30 12.40 -37.71
CA ASN A 235 -10.45 13.61 -36.90
C ASN A 235 -10.28 13.23 -35.42
N LEU A 236 -9.37 13.89 -34.70
CA LEU A 236 -9.29 13.83 -33.22
C LEU A 236 -10.66 14.11 -32.57
N PHE A 237 -11.51 14.82 -33.31
CA PHE A 237 -12.90 15.10 -33.03
C PHE A 237 -13.76 14.36 -34.07
N PRO A 238 -14.32 13.18 -33.77
CA PRO A 238 -15.17 12.46 -34.71
C PRO A 238 -16.29 13.36 -35.26
N ASP A 239 -16.56 13.25 -36.57
CA ASP A 239 -17.40 14.17 -37.34
C ASP A 239 -18.70 14.64 -36.64
N SER A 240 -18.77 15.98 -36.47
CA SER A 240 -19.91 16.92 -36.54
C SER A 240 -21.28 16.61 -35.89
N ARG A 241 -21.48 15.53 -35.14
CA ARG A 241 -22.66 15.35 -34.26
C ARG A 241 -22.36 15.50 -32.77
N VAL A 242 -21.09 15.56 -32.40
CA VAL A 242 -20.69 16.02 -31.08
C VAL A 242 -20.68 17.55 -31.17
N ILE A 243 -21.66 18.18 -30.51
CA ILE A 243 -21.69 19.61 -30.22
C ILE A 243 -20.25 20.04 -29.95
N SER A 244 -19.69 20.94 -30.78
CA SER A 244 -18.34 21.48 -30.57
C SER A 244 -18.22 21.80 -29.08
N PRO A 245 -17.30 21.14 -28.34
CA PRO A 245 -17.30 21.26 -26.90
C PRO A 245 -17.15 22.74 -26.54
N THR A 246 -18.18 23.34 -25.94
CA THR A 246 -18.03 24.69 -25.42
C THR A 246 -17.08 24.61 -24.24
N CYS A 247 -16.02 25.40 -24.28
CA CYS A 247 -14.99 25.43 -23.25
C CYS A 247 -15.04 26.81 -22.55
N PRO A 248 -16.12 27.13 -21.82
CA PRO A 248 -16.35 28.47 -21.26
C PRO A 248 -15.32 28.86 -20.18
N LEU A 249 -14.67 27.88 -19.54
CA LEU A 249 -13.67 28.12 -18.50
C LEU A 249 -12.22 28.11 -19.05
N LEU A 250 -12.02 27.91 -20.35
CA LEU A 250 -10.70 27.70 -20.93
C LEU A 250 -9.90 29.00 -20.89
N LYS A 251 -8.78 28.96 -20.16
CA LYS A 251 -7.83 30.06 -20.03
C LYS A 251 -6.58 29.85 -20.88
N SER A 252 -6.16 28.59 -21.08
CA SER A 252 -5.01 28.27 -21.94
C SER A 252 -5.23 26.98 -22.73
N LEU A 253 -4.92 27.03 -24.01
CA LEU A 253 -4.82 25.87 -24.90
C LEU A 253 -3.44 25.89 -25.56
N ASN A 254 -2.62 24.90 -25.24
CA ASN A 254 -1.33 24.67 -25.89
C ASN A 254 -1.47 23.51 -26.87
N LEU A 255 -0.95 23.70 -28.07
CA LEU A 255 -0.89 22.67 -29.11
C LEU A 255 0.57 22.46 -29.46
N THR A 256 1.07 21.25 -29.22
CA THR A 256 2.42 20.85 -29.64
C THR A 256 2.30 19.99 -30.90
N LEU A 257 2.90 20.48 -31.97
CA LEU A 257 2.97 19.84 -33.30
C LEU A 257 4.41 19.40 -33.56
N ASN A 258 4.60 18.40 -34.43
CA ASN A 258 5.93 17.95 -34.83
C ASN A 258 6.56 18.99 -35.78
N ASP A 259 7.82 19.38 -35.57
CA ASP A 259 8.53 20.37 -36.40
C ASP A 259 8.85 19.87 -37.83
N ASN A 260 8.65 18.58 -38.12
CA ASN A 260 8.94 17.98 -39.43
C ASN A 260 7.76 18.07 -40.43
N PHE A 261 7.08 19.22 -40.50
CA PHE A 261 6.20 19.53 -41.63
C PHE A 261 7.06 19.80 -42.87
N TYR A 262 7.44 18.75 -43.61
CA TYR A 262 7.72 18.94 -45.03
C TYR A 262 6.37 19.23 -45.69
N ILE A 263 6.11 20.51 -45.93
CA ILE A 263 5.14 20.92 -46.95
C ILE A 263 5.65 20.26 -48.23
N ALA A 264 4.92 19.26 -48.73
CA ALA A 264 5.14 18.81 -50.09
C ALA A 264 4.81 20.02 -50.95
N ASP A 265 5.84 20.69 -51.46
CA ASP A 265 5.68 21.67 -52.52
C ASP A 265 4.95 20.94 -53.66
N ASP A 266 3.72 21.37 -53.92
CA ASP A 266 3.03 21.12 -55.18
C ASP A 266 3.95 21.65 -56.28
N HIS A 267 4.74 20.77 -56.89
CA HIS A 267 5.33 21.05 -58.19
C HIS A 267 4.22 20.91 -59.23
N PRO A 268 3.82 22.01 -59.92
CA PRO A 268 2.95 21.89 -61.07
C PRO A 268 3.76 21.41 -62.28
N GLN A 269 3.26 20.30 -62.85
CA GLN A 269 3.52 19.71 -64.17
C GLN A 269 4.79 18.87 -64.35
#